data_AF-A0A919K0T8-F1
#
_entry.id   AF-A0A919K0T8-F1
#
_cell.length_a   1.000
_cell.length_b   1.000
_cell.length_c   1.000
_cell.angle_alpha   90.00
_cell.angle_beta   90.00
_cell.angle_gamma   90.00
#
_symmetry.space_group_name_H-M   'P 1'
#
loop_
_entity.id
_entity.type
_entity.pdbx_description
1 polymer ?
#
loop_
_entity_poly.entity_id
_entity_poly.type
_entity_poly.pdbx_seq_one_letter_code
_entity_poly.pdbx_strand_id
1 'polypeptide(L)'
;MTAPSIAPADAELQRLETAMTAIAANLVDLDDNPARKDLDRTRLTGRTAAAWQDAAESLAQLWDGYRTLTELIARARALRDRRRLSDADRAAFVHEVLGRSVHLSTTTVPLAQRGLLGAGQVHTTCSPAELLSAMEAAFATAAGVATRAGEIWHRLLPAAADATASVEHVRALVRAGGGSTRTVDEADRRLRMFTATLATDPLAADEHDLVAVRDLVARADAERTSAAELRAALGQRLADAHALAGRIAEAQRAADAARQAAADRFREQDLITVRGGDLRPDLAAVDALAAAGQWALISPRLADWTRRARERLAALDTAAARNAGLLTDRNELRGRLDAYQAKALRRGLAETAGLSALAEAARTALYTAPCDLQAARAAVDAYQDALTATIARDGR
;
A
#
# COMPACT_ATOMS: atom_id res chain seq x y z
N MET A 1 21.93 -37.59 -78.19
CA MET A 1 21.14 -36.99 -77.08
C MET A 1 21.34 -37.88 -75.87
N THR A 2 22.17 -37.45 -74.94
CA THR A 2 22.50 -38.17 -73.71
C THR A 2 21.23 -38.25 -72.86
N ALA A 3 20.80 -39.47 -72.52
CA ALA A 3 19.63 -39.68 -71.66
C ALA A 3 19.81 -38.91 -70.33
N PRO A 4 18.82 -38.15 -69.88
CA PRO A 4 18.91 -37.42 -68.62
C PRO A 4 19.14 -38.41 -67.46
N SER A 5 20.12 -38.10 -66.61
CA SER A 5 20.44 -38.92 -65.43
C SER A 5 19.27 -38.88 -64.44
N ILE A 6 18.76 -40.04 -64.03
CA ILE A 6 17.62 -40.18 -63.10
C ILE A 6 18.07 -40.11 -61.63
N ALA A 7 19.32 -40.43 -61.32
CA ALA A 7 19.82 -40.52 -59.95
C ALA A 7 19.59 -39.24 -59.10
N PRO A 8 19.77 -38.01 -59.63
CA PRO A 8 19.45 -36.79 -58.88
C PRO A 8 17.94 -36.62 -58.60
N ALA A 9 17.08 -37.05 -59.52
CA ALA A 9 15.64 -36.98 -59.36
C ALA A 9 15.11 -38.06 -58.39
N ASP A 10 15.69 -39.26 -58.38
CA ASP A 10 15.38 -40.29 -57.37
C ASP A 10 15.79 -39.82 -55.95
N ALA A 11 16.95 -39.15 -55.82
CA ALA A 11 17.40 -38.61 -54.54
C ALA A 11 16.50 -37.46 -54.02
N GLU A 12 16.07 -36.56 -54.91
CA GLU A 12 15.15 -35.48 -54.53
C GLU A 12 13.75 -36.02 -54.20
N LEU A 13 13.25 -37.04 -54.92
CA LEU A 13 12.00 -37.71 -54.57
C LEU A 13 12.06 -38.31 -53.16
N GLN A 14 13.13 -39.01 -52.81
CA GLN A 14 13.32 -39.57 -51.47
C GLN A 14 13.40 -38.48 -50.38
N ARG A 15 14.04 -37.35 -50.68
CA ARG A 15 14.08 -36.18 -49.79
C ARG A 15 12.69 -35.58 -49.57
N LEU A 16 11.89 -35.41 -50.63
CA LEU A 16 10.52 -34.89 -50.55
C LEU A 16 9.60 -35.83 -49.75
N GLU A 17 9.74 -37.14 -49.90
CA GLU A 17 8.99 -38.13 -49.12
C GLU A 17 9.34 -38.08 -47.61
N THR A 18 10.62 -37.93 -47.31
CA THR A 18 11.10 -37.77 -45.94
C THR A 18 10.58 -36.45 -45.34
N ALA A 19 10.66 -35.36 -46.10
CA ALA A 19 10.14 -34.05 -45.70
C ALA A 19 8.63 -34.09 -45.46
N MET A 20 7.86 -34.78 -46.31
CA MET A 20 6.42 -34.94 -46.16
C MET A 20 6.04 -35.64 -44.85
N THR A 21 6.81 -36.68 -44.48
CA THR A 21 6.60 -37.40 -43.21
C THR A 21 6.87 -36.50 -42.01
N ALA A 22 7.95 -35.70 -42.06
CA ALA A 22 8.27 -34.73 -41.02
C ALA A 22 7.23 -33.61 -40.91
N ILE A 23 6.75 -33.09 -42.05
CA ILE A 23 5.68 -32.08 -42.09
C ILE A 23 4.39 -32.62 -41.48
N ALA A 24 4.01 -33.86 -41.81
CA ALA A 24 2.82 -34.48 -41.25
C ALA A 24 2.89 -34.58 -39.72
N ALA A 25 4.05 -35.00 -39.18
CA ALA A 25 4.27 -35.04 -37.74
C ALA A 25 4.17 -33.65 -37.08
N ASN A 26 4.86 -32.65 -37.64
CA ASN A 26 4.84 -31.28 -37.13
C ASN A 26 3.45 -30.64 -37.20
N LEU A 27 2.65 -30.95 -38.23
CA LEU A 27 1.27 -30.50 -38.35
C LEU A 27 0.39 -31.08 -37.25
N VAL A 28 0.57 -32.37 -36.91
CA VAL A 28 -0.13 -33.02 -35.79
C VAL A 28 0.27 -32.37 -34.47
N ASP A 29 1.57 -32.16 -34.24
CA ASP A 29 2.06 -31.50 -33.02
C ASP A 29 1.50 -30.07 -32.88
N LEU A 30 1.39 -29.34 -34.00
CA LEU A 30 0.77 -28.02 -34.01
C LEU A 30 -0.76 -28.10 -33.76
N ASP A 31 -1.45 -29.08 -34.34
CA ASP A 31 -2.88 -29.36 -34.04
C ASP A 31 -3.09 -29.68 -32.57
N ASP A 32 -2.14 -30.38 -31.94
CA ASP A 32 -2.21 -30.77 -30.55
C ASP A 32 -1.77 -29.70 -29.56
N ASN A 33 -1.19 -28.60 -30.03
CA ASN A 33 -0.77 -27.49 -29.20
C ASN A 33 -1.96 -26.87 -28.43
N PRO A 34 -1.91 -26.84 -27.08
CA PRO A 34 -3.02 -26.33 -26.28
C PRO A 34 -3.29 -24.84 -26.52
N ALA A 35 -2.24 -24.02 -26.70
CA ALA A 35 -2.40 -22.59 -26.92
C ALA A 35 -3.14 -22.30 -28.24
N ARG A 36 -2.88 -23.09 -29.29
CA ARG A 36 -3.65 -23.03 -30.53
C ARG A 36 -5.11 -23.40 -30.29
N LYS A 37 -5.38 -24.52 -29.61
CA LYS A 37 -6.76 -24.97 -29.32
C LYS A 37 -7.54 -23.91 -28.55
N ASP A 38 -6.87 -23.18 -27.65
CA ASP A 38 -7.47 -22.09 -26.88
C ASP A 38 -7.72 -20.84 -27.74
N LEU A 39 -6.81 -20.51 -28.67
CA LEU A 39 -7.02 -19.44 -29.66
C LEU A 39 -8.22 -19.72 -30.58
N ASP A 40 -8.40 -20.97 -31.02
CA ASP A 40 -9.51 -21.36 -31.89
C ASP A 40 -10.87 -21.37 -31.17
N ARG A 41 -10.89 -21.63 -29.86
CA ARG A 41 -12.13 -21.63 -29.05
C ARG A 41 -12.57 -20.24 -28.61
N THR A 42 -11.63 -19.32 -28.48
CA THR A 42 -11.87 -18.02 -27.88
C THR A 42 -12.25 -17.00 -28.96
N ARG A 43 -13.20 -16.11 -28.67
CA ARG A 43 -13.50 -14.99 -29.56
C ARG A 43 -12.41 -13.93 -29.44
N LEU A 44 -11.39 -14.06 -30.28
CA LEU A 44 -10.23 -13.18 -30.29
C LEU A 44 -10.61 -11.74 -30.69
N THR A 45 -9.88 -10.78 -30.14
CA THR A 45 -10.03 -9.35 -30.44
C THR A 45 -8.69 -8.70 -30.76
N GLY A 46 -8.72 -7.52 -31.39
CA GLY A 46 -7.55 -6.64 -31.52
C GLY A 46 -6.37 -7.26 -32.26
N ARG A 47 -5.18 -7.20 -31.63
CA ARG A 47 -3.91 -7.61 -32.27
C ARG A 47 -3.82 -9.11 -32.44
N THR A 48 -4.30 -9.86 -31.46
CA THR A 48 -4.32 -11.33 -31.51
C THR A 48 -5.28 -11.82 -32.59
N ALA A 49 -6.44 -11.18 -32.77
CA ALA A 49 -7.37 -11.53 -33.84
C ALA A 49 -6.74 -11.34 -35.23
N ALA A 50 -6.09 -10.20 -35.48
CA ALA A 50 -5.43 -9.94 -36.75
C ALA A 50 -4.29 -10.94 -37.02
N ALA A 51 -3.41 -11.15 -36.04
CA ALA A 51 -2.31 -12.09 -36.16
C ALA A 51 -2.78 -13.55 -36.35
N TRP A 52 -3.88 -13.93 -35.68
CA TRP A 52 -4.44 -15.28 -35.82
C TRP A 52 -5.14 -15.47 -37.16
N GLN A 53 -5.79 -14.44 -37.71
CA GLN A 53 -6.37 -14.50 -39.03
C GLN A 53 -5.28 -14.71 -40.10
N ASP A 54 -4.20 -13.94 -40.05
CA ASP A 54 -3.05 -14.11 -40.95
C ASP A 54 -2.43 -15.53 -40.83
N ALA A 55 -2.33 -16.04 -39.59
CA ALA A 55 -1.87 -17.39 -39.31
C ALA A 55 -2.83 -18.47 -39.86
N ALA A 56 -4.14 -18.28 -39.75
CA ALA A 56 -5.15 -19.20 -40.25
C ALA A 56 -5.15 -19.24 -41.79
N GLU A 57 -4.97 -18.09 -42.45
CA GLU A 57 -4.79 -18.02 -43.91
C GLU A 57 -3.49 -18.74 -44.34
N SER A 58 -2.41 -18.56 -43.59
CA SER A 58 -1.13 -19.27 -43.81
C SER A 58 -1.28 -20.79 -43.63
N LEU A 59 -2.04 -21.23 -42.61
CA LEU A 59 -2.37 -22.64 -42.39
C LEU A 59 -3.20 -23.22 -43.54
N ALA A 60 -4.17 -22.47 -44.08
CA ALA A 60 -4.94 -22.91 -45.23
C ALA A 60 -4.04 -23.10 -46.47
N GLN A 61 -3.12 -22.17 -46.71
CA GLN A 61 -2.12 -22.28 -47.79
C GLN A 61 -1.18 -23.47 -47.59
N LEU A 62 -0.77 -23.74 -46.34
CA LEU A 62 0.05 -24.89 -45.98
C LEU A 62 -0.65 -26.21 -46.29
N TRP A 63 -1.95 -26.33 -45.97
CA TRP A 63 -2.74 -27.52 -46.29
C TRP A 63 -2.93 -27.72 -47.79
N ASP A 64 -3.16 -26.65 -48.55
CA ASP A 64 -3.25 -26.74 -50.02
C ASP A 64 -1.91 -27.14 -50.65
N GLY A 65 -0.81 -26.60 -50.13
CA GLY A 65 0.55 -27.00 -50.51
C GLY A 65 0.84 -28.47 -50.18
N TYR A 66 0.45 -28.94 -49.00
CA TYR A 66 0.58 -30.33 -48.58
C TYR A 66 -0.16 -31.30 -49.51
N ARG A 67 -1.41 -30.98 -49.87
CA ARG A 67 -2.20 -31.75 -50.85
C ARG A 67 -1.51 -31.77 -52.21
N THR A 68 -1.09 -30.60 -52.70
CA THR A 68 -0.43 -30.46 -54.00
C THR A 68 0.88 -31.23 -54.09
N LEU A 69 1.70 -31.18 -53.04
CA LEU A 69 2.96 -31.92 -52.96
C LEU A 69 2.72 -33.42 -52.83
N THR A 70 1.69 -33.86 -52.09
CA THR A 70 1.30 -35.28 -52.01
C THR A 70 0.88 -35.82 -53.38
N GLU A 71 0.07 -35.08 -54.12
CA GLU A 71 -0.33 -35.45 -55.48
C GLU A 71 0.88 -35.50 -56.43
N LEU A 72 1.83 -34.57 -56.30
CA LEU A 72 3.07 -34.55 -57.08
C LEU A 72 3.94 -35.78 -56.80
N ILE A 73 4.15 -36.13 -55.53
CA ILE A 73 4.90 -37.34 -55.13
C ILE A 73 4.22 -38.60 -55.69
N ALA A 74 2.88 -38.68 -55.61
CA ALA A 74 2.13 -39.80 -56.18
C ALA A 74 2.30 -39.90 -57.71
N ARG A 75 2.25 -38.77 -58.44
CA ARG A 75 2.52 -38.72 -59.89
C ARG A 75 3.96 -39.13 -60.22
N ALA A 76 4.94 -38.62 -59.47
CA ALA A 76 6.35 -38.95 -59.66
C ALA A 76 6.61 -40.45 -59.43
N ARG A 77 6.05 -41.05 -58.37
CA ARG A 77 6.09 -42.50 -58.12
C ARG A 77 5.44 -43.30 -59.25
N ALA A 78 4.26 -42.90 -59.71
CA ALA A 78 3.55 -43.58 -60.80
C ALA A 78 4.31 -43.55 -62.13
N LEU A 79 5.09 -42.49 -62.40
CA LEU A 79 5.98 -42.41 -63.56
C LEU A 79 7.21 -43.32 -63.37
N ARG A 80 7.74 -43.41 -62.15
CA ARG A 80 8.92 -44.19 -61.81
C ARG A 80 8.69 -45.71 -61.80
N ASP A 81 7.51 -46.15 -61.39
CA ASP A 81 7.13 -47.56 -61.23
C ASP A 81 6.70 -48.24 -62.56
N ARG A 82 6.74 -47.52 -63.69
CA ARG A 82 6.43 -48.09 -65.00
C ARG A 82 7.50 -49.11 -65.42
N ARG A 83 7.06 -50.33 -65.77
CA ARG A 83 7.91 -51.48 -66.18
C ARG A 83 8.85 -51.20 -67.37
N ARG A 84 8.56 -50.19 -68.20
CA ARG A 84 9.42 -49.72 -69.30
C ARG A 84 9.40 -48.18 -69.35
N LEU A 85 10.47 -47.55 -68.88
CA LEU A 85 10.66 -46.10 -68.95
C LEU A 85 11.13 -45.69 -70.35
N SER A 86 10.27 -45.04 -71.13
CA SER A 86 10.69 -44.36 -72.37
C SER A 86 11.54 -43.12 -72.04
N ASP A 87 12.34 -42.63 -72.98
CA ASP A 87 13.10 -41.38 -72.79
C ASP A 87 12.17 -40.18 -72.51
N ALA A 88 10.94 -40.20 -73.01
CA ALA A 88 9.91 -39.22 -72.71
C ALA A 88 9.42 -39.32 -71.25
N ASP A 89 9.24 -40.53 -70.72
CA ASP A 89 8.88 -40.74 -69.32
C ASP A 89 10.02 -40.30 -68.37
N ARG A 90 11.28 -40.51 -68.77
CA ARG A 90 12.45 -40.04 -68.00
C ARG A 90 12.53 -38.52 -67.96
N ALA A 91 12.31 -37.85 -69.08
CA ALA A 91 12.27 -36.40 -69.15
C ALA A 91 11.10 -35.82 -68.34
N ALA A 92 9.92 -36.45 -68.42
CA ALA A 92 8.76 -36.08 -67.63
C ALA A 92 9.01 -36.23 -66.12
N PHE A 93 9.62 -37.35 -65.69
CA PHE A 93 9.98 -37.57 -64.28
C PHE A 93 10.96 -36.52 -63.74
N VAL A 94 12.01 -36.20 -64.51
CA VAL A 94 12.99 -35.18 -64.13
C VAL A 94 12.34 -33.79 -64.06
N HIS A 95 11.46 -33.45 -65.01
CA HIS A 95 10.72 -32.19 -64.97
C HIS A 95 9.77 -32.11 -63.77
N GLU A 96 9.13 -33.22 -63.41
CA GLU A 96 8.14 -33.22 -62.34
C GLU A 96 8.75 -33.06 -60.95
N VAL A 97 9.96 -33.59 -60.73
CA VAL A 97 10.66 -33.53 -59.45
C VAL A 97 11.60 -32.33 -59.34
N LEU A 98 12.33 -31.98 -60.40
CA LEU A 98 13.35 -30.92 -60.38
C LEU A 98 12.94 -29.65 -61.16
N GLY A 99 11.86 -29.70 -61.92
CA GLY A 99 11.35 -28.59 -62.72
C GLY A 99 10.24 -27.78 -62.02
N ARG A 100 9.67 -26.83 -62.76
CA ARG A 100 8.55 -25.98 -62.31
C ARG A 100 7.22 -26.65 -62.67
N SER A 101 6.92 -27.75 -62.01
CA SER A 101 5.79 -28.65 -62.28
C SER A 101 4.54 -28.35 -61.44
N VAL A 102 4.67 -27.50 -60.41
CA VAL A 102 3.56 -27.16 -59.51
C VAL A 102 2.84 -25.93 -60.03
N HIS A 103 1.53 -26.04 -60.29
CA HIS A 103 0.67 -24.93 -60.67
C HIS A 103 -0.09 -24.41 -59.44
N LEU A 104 0.28 -23.24 -58.92
CA LEU A 104 -0.27 -22.69 -57.66
C LEU A 104 -1.60 -21.97 -57.85
N SER A 105 -1.78 -21.23 -58.95
CA SER A 105 -3.01 -20.49 -59.24
C SER A 105 -3.00 -19.96 -60.66
N THR A 106 -4.21 -19.71 -61.17
CA THR A 106 -4.45 -19.12 -62.49
C THR A 106 -5.13 -17.77 -62.29
N THR A 107 -4.36 -16.69 -62.32
CA THR A 107 -4.92 -15.33 -62.14
C THR A 107 -5.43 -14.84 -63.48
N THR A 108 -6.74 -14.63 -63.60
CA THR A 108 -7.34 -14.03 -64.80
C THR A 108 -6.98 -12.55 -64.83
N VAL A 109 -6.20 -12.15 -65.83
CA VAL A 109 -5.82 -10.75 -66.02
C VAL A 109 -7.04 -9.99 -66.52
N PRO A 110 -7.53 -8.94 -65.81
CA PRO A 110 -8.66 -8.12 -66.26
C PRO A 110 -8.40 -7.53 -67.65
N LEU A 111 -9.43 -7.43 -68.49
CA LEU A 111 -9.31 -7.01 -69.89
C LEU A 111 -8.57 -5.65 -70.05
N ALA A 112 -8.72 -4.74 -69.09
CA ALA A 112 -8.08 -3.43 -69.08
C ALA A 112 -6.54 -3.48 -68.91
N GLN A 113 -5.99 -4.60 -68.42
CA GLN A 113 -4.56 -4.85 -68.25
C GLN A 113 -4.02 -5.85 -69.30
N ARG A 114 -4.85 -6.25 -70.27
CA ARG A 114 -4.50 -7.18 -71.35
C ARG A 114 -4.01 -6.40 -72.57
N GLY A 115 -2.78 -6.67 -73.03
CA GLY A 115 -2.35 -6.29 -74.37
C GLY A 115 -3.05 -7.12 -75.46
N LEU A 116 -3.10 -6.63 -76.71
CA LEU A 116 -3.78 -7.29 -77.85
C LEU A 116 -3.30 -8.75 -78.11
N LEU A 117 -2.09 -9.10 -77.65
CA LEU A 117 -1.48 -10.43 -77.70
C LEU A 117 -1.17 -11.02 -76.31
N GLY A 118 -1.62 -10.39 -75.22
CA GLY A 118 -1.32 -10.80 -73.86
C GLY A 118 -2.17 -11.99 -73.39
N ALA A 119 -1.54 -12.97 -72.73
CA ALA A 119 -2.24 -14.12 -72.17
C ALA A 119 -3.31 -13.66 -71.16
N GLY A 120 -4.55 -14.17 -71.30
CA GLY A 120 -5.65 -13.79 -70.43
C GLY A 120 -5.59 -14.36 -69.01
N GLN A 121 -4.61 -15.24 -68.77
CA GLN A 121 -4.36 -15.92 -67.52
C GLN A 121 -2.85 -15.97 -67.26
N VAL A 122 -2.44 -15.66 -66.03
CA VAL A 122 -1.07 -15.88 -65.56
C VAL A 122 -1.07 -17.16 -64.73
N HIS A 123 -0.31 -18.16 -65.18
CA HIS A 123 -0.03 -19.36 -64.42
C HIS A 123 1.21 -19.13 -63.57
N THR A 124 1.06 -19.14 -62.26
CA THR A 124 2.23 -19.12 -61.37
C THR A 124 2.69 -20.56 -61.18
N THR A 125 3.83 -20.90 -61.80
CA THR A 125 4.48 -22.21 -61.64
C THR A 125 5.63 -22.12 -60.65
N CYS A 126 5.67 -23.01 -59.66
CA CYS A 126 6.79 -23.15 -58.75
C CYS A 126 7.41 -24.55 -58.85
N SER A 127 8.64 -24.68 -58.36
CA SER A 127 9.28 -25.97 -58.14
C SER A 127 8.82 -26.60 -56.82
N PRO A 128 8.94 -27.93 -56.65
CA PRO A 128 8.65 -28.58 -55.38
C PRO A 128 9.44 -28.01 -54.19
N ALA A 129 10.70 -27.61 -54.41
CA ALA A 129 11.54 -26.98 -53.39
C ALA A 129 11.04 -25.58 -53.01
N GLU A 130 10.58 -24.76 -53.97
CA GLU A 130 9.96 -23.46 -53.69
C GLU A 130 8.65 -23.61 -52.92
N LEU A 131 7.83 -24.61 -53.27
CA LEU A 131 6.61 -24.94 -52.52
C LEU A 131 6.93 -25.35 -51.09
N LEU A 132 7.93 -26.22 -50.90
CA LEU A 132 8.37 -26.66 -49.57
C LEU A 132 8.82 -25.48 -48.70
N SER A 133 9.63 -24.57 -49.25
CA SER A 133 10.05 -23.36 -48.54
C SER A 133 8.88 -22.44 -48.18
N ALA A 134 7.89 -22.30 -49.07
CA ALA A 134 6.68 -21.52 -48.79
C ALA A 134 5.83 -22.15 -47.67
N MET A 135 5.71 -23.49 -47.69
CA MET A 135 5.05 -24.26 -46.63
C MET A 135 5.76 -24.10 -45.29
N GLU A 136 7.10 -24.18 -45.27
CA GLU A 136 7.89 -23.99 -44.05
C GLU A 136 7.71 -22.58 -43.47
N ALA A 137 7.70 -21.55 -44.31
CA ALA A 137 7.43 -20.18 -43.90
C ALA A 137 6.00 -20.01 -43.33
N ALA A 138 5.00 -20.60 -43.98
CA ALA A 138 3.61 -20.57 -43.52
C ALA A 138 3.44 -21.28 -42.16
N PHE A 139 4.08 -22.44 -41.98
CA PHE A 139 4.12 -23.15 -40.72
C PHE A 139 4.78 -22.32 -39.61
N ALA A 140 5.94 -21.71 -39.90
CA ALA A 140 6.67 -20.88 -38.94
C ALA A 140 5.83 -19.67 -38.47
N THR A 141 5.08 -19.03 -39.37
CA THR A 141 4.17 -17.93 -39.00
C THR A 141 3.08 -18.41 -38.05
N ALA A 142 2.38 -19.51 -38.38
CA ALA A 142 1.28 -20.00 -37.55
C ALA A 142 1.75 -20.54 -36.19
N ALA A 143 2.80 -21.35 -36.17
CA ALA A 143 3.41 -21.85 -34.95
C ALA A 143 3.96 -20.71 -34.08
N GLY A 144 4.53 -19.68 -34.70
CA GLY A 144 5.05 -18.49 -34.02
C GLY A 144 3.97 -17.71 -33.26
N VAL A 145 2.80 -17.49 -33.88
CA VAL A 145 1.68 -16.80 -33.23
C VAL A 145 1.14 -17.61 -32.05
N ALA A 146 0.91 -18.91 -32.24
CA ALA A 146 0.40 -19.80 -31.18
C ALA A 146 1.37 -19.89 -30.00
N THR A 147 2.68 -20.04 -30.28
CA THR A 147 3.71 -20.11 -29.25
C THR A 147 3.80 -18.81 -28.46
N ARG A 148 3.82 -17.66 -29.15
CA ARG A 148 3.91 -16.35 -28.49
C ARG A 148 2.69 -16.07 -27.61
N ALA A 149 1.48 -16.39 -28.07
CA ALA A 149 0.28 -16.26 -27.25
C ALA A 149 0.35 -17.19 -26.02
N GLY A 150 0.77 -18.44 -26.21
CA GLY A 150 0.96 -19.41 -25.14
C GLY A 150 1.98 -18.96 -24.09
N GLU A 151 3.13 -18.43 -24.50
CA GLU A 151 4.15 -17.87 -23.61
C GLU A 151 3.62 -16.70 -22.77
N ILE A 152 2.83 -15.81 -23.39
CA ILE A 152 2.21 -14.69 -22.68
C ILE A 152 1.22 -15.21 -21.64
N TRP A 153 0.34 -16.14 -21.99
CA TRP A 153 -0.58 -16.74 -21.01
C TRP A 153 0.16 -17.44 -19.89
N HIS A 154 1.17 -18.24 -20.21
CA HIS A 154 1.96 -18.96 -19.21
C HIS A 154 2.63 -18.01 -18.21
N ARG A 155 3.12 -16.84 -18.68
CA ARG A 155 3.75 -15.83 -17.83
C ARG A 155 2.73 -14.96 -17.06
N LEU A 156 1.70 -14.47 -17.73
CA LEU A 156 0.81 -13.43 -17.20
C LEU A 156 -0.40 -13.98 -16.44
N LEU A 157 -0.86 -15.21 -16.69
CA LEU A 157 -1.98 -15.80 -15.93
C LEU A 157 -1.64 -15.98 -14.44
N PRO A 158 -0.49 -16.57 -14.04
CA PRO A 158 -0.11 -16.64 -12.63
C PRO A 158 0.05 -15.25 -12.01
N ALA A 159 0.70 -14.33 -12.73
CA ALA A 159 0.91 -12.96 -12.25
C ALA A 159 -0.41 -12.19 -12.01
N ALA A 160 -1.43 -12.41 -12.84
CA ALA A 160 -2.77 -11.86 -12.66
C ALA A 160 -3.51 -12.51 -11.48
N ALA A 161 -3.33 -13.81 -11.26
CA ALA A 161 -3.89 -14.51 -10.10
C ALA A 161 -3.29 -13.98 -8.79
N ASP A 162 -1.97 -13.79 -8.73
CA ASP A 162 -1.29 -13.20 -7.58
C ASP A 162 -1.75 -11.76 -7.31
N ALA A 163 -1.93 -10.96 -8.38
CA ALA A 163 -2.47 -9.61 -8.26
C ALA A 163 -3.92 -9.63 -7.73
N THR A 164 -4.74 -10.61 -8.16
CA THR A 164 -6.11 -10.80 -7.66
C THR A 164 -6.12 -11.09 -6.17
N ALA A 165 -5.32 -12.06 -5.72
CA ALA A 165 -5.18 -12.40 -4.32
C ALA A 165 -4.70 -11.19 -3.49
N SER A 166 -3.78 -10.40 -4.02
CA SER A 166 -3.27 -9.19 -3.36
C SER A 166 -4.34 -8.10 -3.21
N VAL A 167 -5.14 -7.86 -4.25
CA VAL A 167 -6.27 -6.91 -4.21
C VAL A 167 -7.31 -7.37 -3.19
N GLU A 168 -7.67 -8.65 -3.18
CA GLU A 168 -8.63 -9.22 -2.22
C GLU A 168 -8.14 -9.12 -0.78
N HIS A 169 -6.85 -9.40 -0.56
CA HIS A 169 -6.21 -9.28 0.74
C HIS A 169 -6.27 -7.85 1.28
N VAL A 170 -5.81 -6.85 0.50
CA VAL A 170 -5.86 -5.45 0.93
C VAL A 170 -7.31 -4.98 1.11
N ARG A 171 -8.24 -5.41 0.27
CA ARG A 171 -9.68 -5.12 0.43
C ARG A 171 -10.24 -5.69 1.74
N ALA A 172 -9.80 -6.87 2.17
CA ALA A 172 -10.19 -7.44 3.46
C ALA A 172 -9.62 -6.62 4.62
N LEU A 173 -8.34 -6.22 4.54
CA LEU A 173 -7.71 -5.38 5.55
C LEU A 173 -8.35 -3.98 5.67
N VAL A 174 -8.69 -3.34 4.55
CA VAL A 174 -9.39 -2.04 4.54
C VAL A 174 -10.79 -2.16 5.15
N ARG A 175 -11.52 -3.26 4.90
CA ARG A 175 -12.82 -3.52 5.53
C ARG A 175 -12.72 -3.73 7.04
N ALA A 176 -11.67 -4.41 7.51
CA ALA A 176 -11.48 -4.70 8.93
C ALA A 176 -10.93 -3.50 9.72
N GLY A 177 -9.91 -2.81 9.19
CA GLY A 177 -9.19 -1.73 9.89
C GLY A 177 -9.67 -0.32 9.56
N GLY A 178 -10.58 -0.19 8.59
CA GLY A 178 -11.06 1.09 8.06
C GLY A 178 -10.00 1.83 7.23
N GLY A 179 -10.40 2.39 6.10
CA GLY A 179 -9.51 3.11 5.20
C GLY A 179 -10.26 3.55 3.93
N SER A 180 -9.55 4.26 3.06
CA SER A 180 -10.12 4.65 1.75
C SER A 180 -10.19 3.42 0.83
N THR A 181 -11.37 3.08 0.32
CA THR A 181 -11.52 2.00 -0.66
C THR A 181 -11.14 2.43 -2.07
N ARG A 182 -11.08 3.75 -2.34
CA ARG A 182 -10.91 4.32 -3.68
C ARG A 182 -9.71 3.76 -4.44
N THR A 183 -8.57 3.62 -3.77
CA THR A 183 -7.32 3.15 -4.36
C THR A 183 -7.39 1.65 -4.67
N VAL A 184 -7.97 0.86 -3.76
CA VAL A 184 -8.20 -0.59 -3.96
C VAL A 184 -9.21 -0.84 -5.08
N ASP A 185 -10.28 -0.05 -5.14
CA ASP A 185 -11.32 -0.17 -6.17
C ASP A 185 -10.80 0.21 -7.55
N GLU A 186 -9.84 1.14 -7.63
CA GLU A 186 -9.12 1.44 -8.87
C GLU A 186 -8.20 0.28 -9.30
N ALA A 187 -7.43 -0.29 -8.37
CA ALA A 187 -6.60 -1.47 -8.65
C ALA A 187 -7.45 -2.63 -9.19
N ASP A 188 -8.57 -2.89 -8.56
CA ASP A 188 -9.52 -3.94 -8.91
C ASP A 188 -10.19 -3.71 -10.29
N ARG A 189 -10.53 -2.46 -10.62
CA ARG A 189 -11.03 -2.11 -11.97
C ARG A 189 -9.97 -2.36 -13.03
N ARG A 190 -8.74 -1.90 -12.82
CA ARG A 190 -7.64 -2.09 -13.78
C ARG A 190 -7.29 -3.56 -13.96
N LEU A 191 -7.26 -4.32 -12.87
CA LEU A 191 -7.01 -5.76 -12.91
C LEU A 191 -8.09 -6.48 -13.74
N ARG A 192 -9.37 -6.16 -13.52
CA ARG A 192 -10.46 -6.72 -14.35
C ARG A 192 -10.31 -6.40 -15.83
N MET A 193 -9.94 -5.16 -16.17
CA MET A 193 -9.69 -4.78 -17.56
C MET A 193 -8.51 -5.57 -18.14
N PHE A 194 -7.41 -5.68 -17.40
CA PHE A 194 -6.25 -6.45 -17.81
C PHE A 194 -6.58 -7.94 -18.01
N THR A 195 -7.28 -8.58 -17.07
CA THR A 195 -7.68 -9.99 -17.18
C THR A 195 -8.62 -10.22 -18.37
N ALA A 196 -9.54 -9.29 -18.65
CA ALA A 196 -10.40 -9.35 -19.82
C ALA A 196 -9.59 -9.26 -21.13
N THR A 197 -8.63 -8.32 -21.21
CA THR A 197 -7.72 -8.22 -22.35
C THR A 197 -6.85 -9.47 -22.50
N LEU A 198 -6.29 -10.00 -21.40
CA LEU A 198 -5.47 -11.21 -21.46
C LEU A 198 -6.25 -12.43 -21.96
N ALA A 199 -7.56 -12.50 -21.68
CA ALA A 199 -8.41 -13.58 -22.16
C ALA A 199 -8.69 -13.49 -23.68
N THR A 200 -8.88 -12.30 -24.25
CA THR A 200 -9.30 -12.15 -25.66
C THR A 200 -8.23 -11.62 -26.61
N ASP A 201 -7.20 -10.95 -26.10
CA ASP A 201 -6.09 -10.35 -26.86
C ASP A 201 -4.76 -10.43 -26.09
N PRO A 202 -4.19 -11.64 -25.89
CA PRO A 202 -2.92 -11.82 -25.19
C PRO A 202 -1.76 -11.05 -25.83
N LEU A 203 -1.70 -10.93 -27.16
CA LEU A 203 -0.61 -10.18 -27.83
C LEU A 203 -0.67 -8.66 -27.58
N ALA A 204 -1.81 -8.13 -27.12
CA ALA A 204 -1.93 -6.73 -26.69
C ALA A 204 -1.75 -6.55 -25.18
N ALA A 205 -1.75 -7.62 -24.39
CA ALA A 205 -1.58 -7.53 -22.94
C ALA A 205 -0.16 -7.08 -22.59
N ASP A 206 -0.05 -5.96 -21.86
CA ASP A 206 1.22 -5.42 -21.39
C ASP A 206 1.40 -5.72 -19.90
N GLU A 207 2.60 -6.18 -19.53
CA GLU A 207 2.96 -6.42 -18.13
C GLU A 207 2.96 -5.13 -17.30
N HIS A 208 3.17 -3.96 -17.93
CA HIS A 208 3.10 -2.66 -17.25
C HIS A 208 1.74 -2.39 -16.59
N ASP A 209 0.65 -2.93 -17.13
CA ASP A 209 -0.68 -2.79 -16.51
C ASP A 209 -0.75 -3.54 -15.18
N LEU A 210 -0.15 -4.73 -15.09
CA LEU A 210 -0.05 -5.48 -13.83
C LEU A 210 0.87 -4.78 -12.83
N VAL A 211 1.98 -4.19 -13.29
CA VAL A 211 2.85 -3.38 -12.42
C VAL A 211 2.07 -2.21 -11.84
N ALA A 212 1.29 -1.49 -12.66
CA ALA A 212 0.46 -0.39 -12.19
C ALA A 212 -0.61 -0.85 -11.17
N VAL A 213 -1.18 -2.06 -11.34
CA VAL A 213 -2.08 -2.66 -10.33
C VAL A 213 -1.33 -2.91 -9.03
N ARG A 214 -0.13 -3.50 -9.07
CA ARG A 214 0.70 -3.76 -7.88
C ARG A 214 1.06 -2.47 -7.14
N ASP A 215 1.41 -1.41 -7.87
CA ASP A 215 1.70 -0.09 -7.30
C ASP A 215 0.47 0.50 -6.60
N LEU A 216 -0.72 0.36 -7.19
CA LEU A 216 -1.97 0.80 -6.57
C LEU A 216 -2.30 0.00 -5.31
N VAL A 217 -2.05 -1.31 -5.31
CA VAL A 217 -2.21 -2.18 -4.13
C VAL A 217 -1.25 -1.75 -3.01
N ALA A 218 0.04 -1.56 -3.33
CA ALA A 218 1.05 -1.10 -2.38
C ALA A 218 0.70 0.28 -1.80
N ARG A 219 0.24 1.20 -2.65
CA ARG A 219 -0.24 2.51 -2.23
C ARG A 219 -1.44 2.42 -1.30
N ALA A 220 -2.42 1.57 -1.62
CA ALA A 220 -3.59 1.37 -0.77
C ALA A 220 -3.22 0.81 0.60
N ASP A 221 -2.25 -0.11 0.65
CA ASP A 221 -1.76 -0.67 1.92
C ASP A 221 -0.98 0.36 2.75
N ALA A 222 -0.19 1.21 2.11
CA ALA A 222 0.48 2.33 2.76
C ALA A 222 -0.53 3.35 3.32
N GLU A 223 -1.53 3.75 2.53
CA GLU A 223 -2.61 4.65 2.97
C GLU A 223 -3.37 4.09 4.18
N ARG A 224 -3.68 2.79 4.16
CA ARG A 224 -4.28 2.07 5.30
C ARG A 224 -3.39 2.10 6.54
N THR A 225 -2.12 1.78 6.39
CA THR A 225 -1.16 1.71 7.51
C THR A 225 -0.99 3.08 8.16
N SER A 226 -0.76 4.14 7.38
CA SER A 226 -0.66 5.51 7.90
C SER A 226 -1.94 5.96 8.60
N ALA A 227 -3.12 5.58 8.08
CA ALA A 227 -4.39 5.87 8.75
C ALA A 227 -4.52 5.14 10.09
N ALA A 228 -4.06 3.89 10.19
CA ALA A 228 -4.07 3.12 11.43
C ALA A 228 -3.11 3.71 12.47
N GLU A 229 -1.89 4.08 12.07
CA GLU A 229 -0.91 4.75 12.94
C GLU A 229 -1.44 6.08 13.47
N LEU A 230 -2.06 6.90 12.62
CA LEU A 230 -2.67 8.16 13.03
C LEU A 230 -3.78 7.96 14.06
N ARG A 231 -4.65 6.94 13.85
CA ARG A 231 -5.70 6.60 14.82
C ARG A 231 -5.11 6.13 16.16
N ALA A 232 -4.08 5.30 16.13
CA ALA A 232 -3.41 4.83 17.33
C ALA A 232 -2.78 6.00 18.12
N ALA A 233 -2.07 6.90 17.43
CA ALA A 233 -1.47 8.08 18.04
C ALA A 233 -2.52 9.04 18.64
N LEU A 234 -3.64 9.25 17.94
CA LEU A 234 -4.75 10.06 18.47
C LEU A 234 -5.45 9.38 19.65
N GLY A 235 -5.61 8.05 19.60
CA GLY A 235 -6.15 7.26 20.70
C GLY A 235 -5.30 7.37 21.96
N GLN A 236 -3.98 7.31 21.82
CA GLN A 236 -3.07 7.51 22.96
C GLN A 236 -3.20 8.93 23.54
N ARG A 237 -3.23 9.96 22.68
CA ARG A 237 -3.39 11.35 23.14
C ARG A 237 -4.73 11.58 23.85
N LEU A 238 -5.79 10.87 23.46
CA LEU A 238 -7.09 10.91 24.11
C LEU A 238 -7.01 10.27 25.50
N ALA A 239 -6.37 9.10 25.61
CA ALA A 239 -6.14 8.44 26.90
C ALA A 239 -5.31 9.33 27.86
N ASP A 240 -4.26 9.97 27.36
CA ASP A 240 -3.46 10.93 28.13
C ASP A 240 -4.30 12.13 28.61
N ALA A 241 -5.25 12.59 27.77
CA ALA A 241 -6.17 13.66 28.14
C ALA A 241 -7.16 13.21 29.25
N HIS A 242 -7.72 12.01 29.19
CA HIS A 242 -8.53 11.47 30.29
C HIS A 242 -7.72 11.34 31.59
N ALA A 243 -6.48 10.88 31.52
CA ALA A 243 -5.58 10.82 32.68
C ALA A 243 -5.33 12.22 33.26
N LEU A 244 -5.10 13.22 32.40
CA LEU A 244 -4.94 14.62 32.82
C LEU A 244 -6.21 15.18 33.47
N ALA A 245 -7.40 14.84 32.95
CA ALA A 245 -8.67 15.23 33.56
C ALA A 245 -8.83 14.64 34.97
N GLY A 246 -8.42 13.39 35.18
CA GLY A 246 -8.37 12.76 36.50
C GLY A 246 -7.46 13.51 37.48
N ARG A 247 -6.25 13.86 37.04
CA ARG A 247 -5.29 14.65 37.85
C ARG A 247 -5.83 16.03 38.21
N ILE A 248 -6.54 16.70 37.31
CA ILE A 248 -7.17 17.99 37.60
C ILE A 248 -8.24 17.84 38.69
N ALA A 249 -9.04 16.78 38.65
CA ALA A 249 -10.04 16.53 39.69
C ALA A 249 -9.40 16.28 41.06
N GLU A 250 -8.26 15.59 41.12
CA GLU A 250 -7.48 15.39 42.34
C GLU A 250 -6.87 16.70 42.85
N ALA A 251 -6.23 17.48 41.98
CA ALA A 251 -5.65 18.77 42.33
C ALA A 251 -6.72 19.76 42.80
N GLN A 252 -7.92 19.72 42.20
CA GLN A 252 -9.07 20.52 42.65
C GLN A 252 -9.45 20.18 44.09
N ARG A 253 -9.61 18.88 44.41
CA ARG A 253 -9.90 18.44 45.78
C ARG A 253 -8.82 18.86 46.77
N ALA A 254 -7.54 18.75 46.38
CA ALA A 254 -6.42 19.15 47.22
C ALA A 254 -6.40 20.68 47.48
N ALA A 255 -6.62 21.49 46.43
CA ALA A 255 -6.69 22.94 46.54
C ALA A 255 -7.86 23.39 47.42
N ASP A 256 -9.03 22.77 47.25
CA ASP A 256 -10.22 23.06 48.06
C ASP A 256 -10.02 22.68 49.52
N ALA A 257 -9.42 21.51 49.81
CA ALA A 257 -9.09 21.08 51.15
C ALA A 257 -8.07 22.02 51.83
N ALA A 258 -7.02 22.44 51.09
CA ALA A 258 -6.03 23.39 51.60
C ALA A 258 -6.66 24.76 51.89
N ARG A 259 -7.56 25.24 51.02
CA ARG A 259 -8.31 26.48 51.26
C ARG A 259 -9.21 26.36 52.49
N GLN A 260 -9.99 25.29 52.61
CA GLN A 260 -10.89 25.07 53.75
C GLN A 260 -10.13 25.02 55.07
N ALA A 261 -8.97 24.34 55.12
CA ALA A 261 -8.13 24.29 56.31
C ALA A 261 -7.58 25.68 56.72
N ALA A 262 -7.49 26.62 55.78
CA ALA A 262 -6.96 27.96 55.97
C ALA A 262 -8.05 29.04 56.16
N ALA A 263 -9.29 28.79 55.73
CA ALA A 263 -10.39 29.76 55.63
C ALA A 263 -10.72 30.50 56.93
N ASP A 264 -10.70 29.80 58.08
CA ASP A 264 -11.03 30.40 59.38
C ASP A 264 -9.80 30.98 60.11
N ARG A 265 -8.61 30.83 59.53
CA ARG A 265 -7.33 31.11 60.19
C ARG A 265 -6.61 32.32 59.59
N PHE A 266 -6.89 32.64 58.33
CA PHE A 266 -6.27 33.74 57.59
C PHE A 266 -7.33 34.63 56.94
N ARG A 267 -6.93 35.80 56.46
CA ARG A 267 -7.85 36.69 55.74
C ARG A 267 -8.16 36.08 54.36
N GLU A 268 -9.40 36.25 53.88
CA GLU A 268 -9.80 35.68 52.59
C GLU A 268 -8.92 36.17 51.42
N GLN A 269 -8.46 37.42 51.47
CA GLN A 269 -7.57 38.01 50.46
C GLN A 269 -6.18 37.34 50.37
N ASP A 270 -5.74 36.63 51.42
CA ASP A 270 -4.46 35.95 51.45
C ASP A 270 -4.55 34.52 50.84
N LEU A 271 -5.78 34.03 50.61
CA LEU A 271 -6.06 32.70 50.09
C LEU A 271 -6.22 32.71 48.57
N ILE A 272 -5.49 31.83 47.89
CA ILE A 272 -5.63 31.66 46.44
C ILE A 272 -6.86 30.80 46.15
N THR A 273 -7.70 31.27 45.22
CA THR A 273 -8.83 30.49 44.66
C THR A 273 -8.69 30.44 43.15
N VAL A 274 -8.68 29.23 42.60
CA VAL A 274 -8.60 29.05 41.16
C VAL A 274 -10.00 28.97 40.57
N ARG A 275 -10.42 29.97 39.79
CA ARG A 275 -11.72 30.00 39.09
C ARG A 275 -11.60 29.41 37.69
N GLY A 276 -12.60 28.65 37.25
CA GLY A 276 -12.61 28.01 35.94
C GLY A 276 -13.83 27.12 35.73
N GLY A 277 -14.29 27.02 34.49
CA GLY A 277 -15.38 26.10 34.09
C GLY A 277 -14.91 24.65 34.04
N ASP A 278 -15.88 23.73 34.07
CA ASP A 278 -15.61 22.30 33.94
C ASP A 278 -15.11 21.97 32.53
N LEU A 279 -13.96 21.30 32.43
CA LEU A 279 -13.35 20.89 31.16
C LEU A 279 -13.85 19.51 30.68
N ARG A 280 -14.62 18.79 31.50
CA ARG A 280 -15.18 17.47 31.15
C ARG A 280 -16.14 17.49 29.96
N PRO A 281 -17.05 18.48 29.81
CA PRO A 281 -17.94 18.55 28.66
C PRO A 281 -17.18 18.69 27.34
N ASP A 282 -16.12 19.50 27.31
CA ASP A 282 -15.28 19.68 26.13
C ASP A 282 -14.56 18.38 25.75
N LEU A 283 -14.05 17.63 26.73
CA LEU A 283 -13.42 16.33 26.48
C LEU A 283 -14.42 15.29 25.96
N ALA A 284 -15.62 15.26 26.53
CA ALA A 284 -16.70 14.38 26.06
C ALA A 284 -17.14 14.72 24.63
N ALA A 285 -17.11 16.00 24.23
CA ALA A 285 -17.35 16.40 22.85
C ALA A 285 -16.24 15.90 21.90
N VAL A 286 -14.98 15.84 22.37
CA VAL A 286 -13.88 15.23 21.61
C VAL A 286 -14.06 13.71 21.50
N ASP A 287 -14.50 13.03 22.57
CA ASP A 287 -14.82 11.60 22.55
C ASP A 287 -15.92 11.28 21.54
N ALA A 288 -16.96 12.12 21.46
CA ALA A 288 -18.03 11.97 20.47
C ALA A 288 -17.52 12.07 19.02
N LEU A 289 -16.54 12.94 18.75
CA LEU A 289 -15.91 13.04 17.42
C LEU A 289 -15.06 11.80 17.10
N ALA A 290 -14.36 11.27 18.10
CA ALA A 290 -13.60 10.03 17.98
C ALA A 290 -14.52 8.84 17.66
N ALA A 291 -15.63 8.71 18.39
CA ALA A 291 -16.64 7.69 18.16
C ALA A 291 -17.30 7.82 16.77
N ALA A 292 -17.51 9.06 16.29
CA ALA A 292 -18.02 9.34 14.95
C ALA A 292 -16.98 9.15 13.83
N GLY A 293 -15.74 8.78 14.16
CA GLY A 293 -14.66 8.59 13.18
C GLY A 293 -14.16 9.89 12.53
N GLN A 294 -14.47 11.06 13.08
CA GLN A 294 -14.11 12.37 12.54
C GLN A 294 -12.71 12.80 13.00
N TRP A 295 -11.71 11.95 12.75
CA TRP A 295 -10.35 12.09 13.27
C TRP A 295 -9.66 13.41 12.88
N ALA A 296 -9.98 13.96 11.70
CA ALA A 296 -9.43 15.21 11.21
C ALA A 296 -9.75 16.42 12.12
N LEU A 297 -10.89 16.39 12.83
CA LEU A 297 -11.35 17.48 13.70
C LEU A 297 -10.83 17.37 15.15
N ILE A 298 -10.25 16.23 15.52
CA ILE A 298 -9.84 15.95 16.90
C ILE A 298 -8.55 16.68 17.26
N SER A 299 -7.55 16.64 16.37
CA SER A 299 -6.20 17.15 16.66
C SER A 299 -6.16 18.60 17.20
N PRO A 300 -6.82 19.59 16.56
CA PRO A 300 -6.80 20.97 17.07
C PRO A 300 -7.60 21.14 18.36
N ARG A 301 -8.76 20.46 18.48
CA ARG A 301 -9.61 20.54 19.69
C ARG A 301 -8.93 19.92 20.91
N LEU A 302 -8.31 18.76 20.73
CA LEU A 302 -7.57 18.06 21.77
C LEU A 302 -6.32 18.83 22.20
N ALA A 303 -5.63 19.49 21.27
CA ALA A 303 -4.48 20.33 21.59
C ALA A 303 -4.88 21.55 22.45
N ASP A 304 -5.95 22.25 22.06
CA ASP A 304 -6.45 23.39 22.83
C ASP A 304 -6.97 22.97 24.22
N TRP A 305 -7.72 21.86 24.29
CA TRP A 305 -8.16 21.28 25.55
C TRP A 305 -6.98 20.94 26.46
N THR A 306 -5.96 20.27 25.92
CA THR A 306 -4.77 19.86 26.68
C THR A 306 -4.01 21.07 27.24
N ARG A 307 -3.91 22.14 26.47
CA ARG A 307 -3.28 23.40 26.91
C ARG A 307 -4.04 23.99 28.10
N ARG A 308 -5.36 24.19 27.95
CA ARG A 308 -6.24 24.71 29.03
C ARG A 308 -6.20 23.83 30.28
N ALA A 309 -6.19 22.51 30.09
CA ALA A 309 -6.10 21.53 31.17
C ALA A 309 -4.78 21.64 31.95
N ARG A 310 -3.64 21.78 31.26
CA ARG A 310 -2.32 21.98 31.91
C ARG A 310 -2.22 23.30 32.66
N GLU A 311 -2.71 24.39 32.07
CA GLU A 311 -2.78 25.70 32.73
C GLU A 311 -3.62 25.63 34.01
N ARG A 312 -4.78 24.95 33.95
CA ARG A 312 -5.65 24.74 35.11
C ARG A 312 -4.97 23.92 36.20
N LEU A 313 -4.32 22.81 35.84
CA LEU A 313 -3.63 21.94 36.78
C LEU A 313 -2.52 22.71 37.52
N ALA A 314 -1.67 23.43 36.79
CA ALA A 314 -0.59 24.22 37.38
C ALA A 314 -1.11 25.30 38.35
N ALA A 315 -2.22 25.95 37.99
CA ALA A 315 -2.84 26.95 38.87
C ALA A 315 -3.42 26.32 40.15
N LEU A 316 -4.02 25.12 40.06
CA LEU A 316 -4.52 24.37 41.21
C LEU A 316 -3.40 23.91 42.14
N ASP A 317 -2.33 23.35 41.59
CA ASP A 317 -1.16 22.94 42.37
C ASP A 317 -0.54 24.14 43.09
N THR A 318 -0.42 25.28 42.41
CA THR A 318 0.05 26.55 43.02
C THR A 318 -0.84 27.01 44.16
N ALA A 319 -2.17 26.96 43.98
CA ALA A 319 -3.12 27.35 45.01
C ALA A 319 -3.08 26.44 46.23
N ALA A 320 -3.03 25.11 46.00
CA ALA A 320 -2.92 24.12 47.07
C ALA A 320 -1.62 24.34 47.87
N ALA A 321 -0.49 24.47 47.19
CA ALA A 321 0.81 24.70 47.83
C ALA A 321 0.85 26.01 48.62
N ARG A 322 0.33 27.11 48.07
CA ARG A 322 0.29 28.40 48.76
C ARG A 322 -0.59 28.34 50.01
N ASN A 323 -1.81 27.85 49.90
CA ASN A 323 -2.76 27.83 51.00
C ASN A 323 -2.29 26.88 52.13
N ALA A 324 -1.72 25.73 51.78
CA ALA A 324 -1.11 24.83 52.76
C ALA A 324 0.15 25.45 53.40
N GLY A 325 0.97 26.15 52.62
CA GLY A 325 2.18 26.83 53.09
C GLY A 325 1.88 27.85 54.20
N LEU A 326 0.79 28.61 54.11
CA LEU A 326 0.38 29.55 55.16
C LEU A 326 0.21 28.85 56.53
N LEU A 327 -0.39 27.66 56.53
CA LEU A 327 -0.58 26.87 57.76
C LEU A 327 0.74 26.34 58.29
N THR A 328 1.61 25.85 57.41
CA THR A 328 2.96 25.38 57.76
C THR A 328 3.76 26.50 58.40
N ASP A 329 3.81 27.68 57.78
CA ASP A 329 4.55 28.84 58.28
C ASP A 329 4.05 29.29 59.67
N ARG A 330 2.71 29.28 59.87
CA ARG A 330 2.10 29.58 61.16
C ARG A 330 2.52 28.56 62.23
N ASN A 331 2.50 27.27 61.90
CA ASN A 331 2.86 26.21 62.84
C ASN A 331 4.36 26.24 63.18
N GLU A 332 5.22 26.53 62.20
CA GLU A 332 6.65 26.72 62.43
C GLU A 332 6.91 27.90 63.36
N LEU A 333 6.23 29.04 63.15
CA LEU A 333 6.33 30.19 64.05
C LEU A 333 5.90 29.87 65.49
N ARG A 334 4.83 29.09 65.66
CA ARG A 334 4.40 28.63 66.98
C ARG A 334 5.48 27.78 67.65
N GLY A 335 6.03 26.79 66.93
CA GLY A 335 7.12 25.96 67.45
C GLY A 335 8.39 26.77 67.79
N ARG A 336 8.74 27.77 66.97
CA ARG A 336 9.85 28.70 67.26
C ARG A 336 9.59 29.50 68.54
N LEU A 337 8.40 30.07 68.69
CA LEU A 337 8.03 30.83 69.89
C LEU A 337 8.08 29.93 71.14
N ASP A 338 7.50 28.74 71.08
CA ASP A 338 7.49 27.77 72.18
C ASP A 338 8.94 27.40 72.60
N ALA A 339 9.85 27.20 71.63
CA ALA A 339 11.26 26.93 71.90
C ALA A 339 11.98 28.12 72.56
N TYR A 340 11.73 29.35 72.13
CA TYR A 340 12.30 30.54 72.75
C TYR A 340 11.75 30.76 74.17
N GLN A 341 10.46 30.52 74.39
CA GLN A 341 9.86 30.57 75.73
C GLN A 341 10.46 29.52 76.67
N ALA A 342 10.65 28.28 76.20
CA ALA A 342 11.33 27.24 76.97
C ALA A 342 12.78 27.64 77.31
N LYS A 343 13.49 28.31 76.40
CA LYS A 343 14.84 28.83 76.63
C LYS A 343 14.87 29.92 77.69
N ALA A 344 13.91 30.86 77.65
CA ALA A 344 13.77 31.92 78.64
C ALA A 344 13.48 31.35 80.04
N LEU A 345 12.57 30.37 80.14
CA LEU A 345 12.24 29.67 81.39
C LEU A 345 13.45 28.97 82.01
N ARG A 346 14.23 28.21 81.22
CA ARG A 346 15.45 27.52 81.70
C ARG A 346 16.51 28.47 82.26
N ARG A 347 16.45 29.75 81.89
CA ARG A 347 17.40 30.80 82.33
C ARG A 347 16.82 31.72 83.42
N GLY A 348 15.59 31.48 83.89
CA GLY A 348 14.93 32.33 84.88
C GLY A 348 14.46 33.70 84.35
N LEU A 349 14.47 33.90 83.03
CA LEU A 349 14.18 35.18 82.37
C LEU A 349 12.71 35.33 81.94
N ALA A 350 11.85 34.39 82.33
CA ALA A 350 10.46 34.35 81.86
C ALA A 350 9.61 35.51 82.41
N GLU A 351 9.95 36.04 83.58
CA GLU A 351 9.18 37.09 84.27
C GLU A 351 9.70 38.51 84.02
N THR A 352 10.74 38.67 83.19
CA THR A 352 11.23 40.00 82.83
C THR A 352 10.13 40.76 82.07
N ALA A 353 9.65 41.87 82.63
CA ALA A 353 8.46 42.59 82.14
C ALA A 353 8.47 42.88 80.61
N GLY A 354 9.63 43.25 80.06
CA GLY A 354 9.78 43.49 78.61
C GLY A 354 9.70 42.23 77.74
N LEU A 355 10.21 41.09 78.23
CA LEU A 355 10.16 39.81 77.51
C LEU A 355 8.77 39.19 77.59
N SER A 356 8.10 39.31 78.74
CA SER A 356 6.72 38.83 78.92
C SER A 356 5.75 39.55 77.98
N ALA A 357 5.84 40.88 77.87
CA ALA A 357 5.00 41.66 76.95
C ALA A 357 5.22 41.29 75.47
N LEU A 358 6.48 41.10 75.06
CA LEU A 358 6.80 40.67 73.69
C LEU A 358 6.34 39.24 73.40
N ALA A 359 6.47 38.33 74.37
CA ALA A 359 5.97 36.96 74.27
C ALA A 359 4.44 36.93 74.11
N GLU A 360 3.73 37.75 74.89
CA GLU A 360 2.27 37.88 74.82
C GLU A 360 1.80 38.51 73.50
N ALA A 361 2.52 39.50 72.98
CA ALA A 361 2.24 40.08 71.66
C ALA A 361 2.42 39.04 70.53
N ALA A 362 3.52 38.28 70.56
CA ALA A 362 3.77 37.19 69.61
C ALA A 362 2.72 36.07 69.70
N ARG A 363 2.33 35.69 70.94
CA ARG A 363 1.27 34.69 71.19
C ARG A 363 -0.07 35.18 70.66
N THR A 364 -0.45 36.43 70.93
CA THR A 364 -1.71 37.02 70.46
C THR A 364 -1.75 37.02 68.92
N ALA A 365 -0.67 37.45 68.27
CA ALA A 365 -0.58 37.47 66.81
C ALA A 365 -0.68 36.08 66.16
N LEU A 366 -0.15 35.03 66.81
CA LEU A 366 -0.16 33.66 66.27
C LEU A 366 -1.43 32.85 66.56
N TYR A 367 -2.10 33.12 67.69
CA TYR A 367 -3.23 32.32 68.17
C TYR A 367 -4.59 32.97 67.91
N THR A 368 -4.62 34.26 67.58
CA THR A 368 -5.86 34.97 67.18
C THR A 368 -6.10 34.82 65.68
N ALA A 369 -7.36 34.58 65.30
CA ALA A 369 -7.78 34.57 63.91
C ALA A 369 -8.50 35.89 63.56
N PRO A 370 -8.29 36.48 62.37
CA PRO A 370 -7.37 36.03 61.32
C PRO A 370 -5.90 36.36 61.65
N CYS A 371 -5.00 35.41 61.38
CA CYS A 371 -3.57 35.55 61.60
C CYS A 371 -2.93 36.34 60.45
N ASP A 372 -2.21 37.40 60.79
CA ASP A 372 -1.33 38.12 59.86
C ASP A 372 0.09 37.56 60.00
N LEU A 373 0.53 36.74 59.04
CA LEU A 373 1.83 36.05 59.11
C LEU A 373 3.01 37.01 59.16
N GLN A 374 2.91 38.16 58.49
CA GLN A 374 3.99 39.14 58.48
C GLN A 374 4.11 39.81 59.85
N ALA A 375 2.99 40.22 60.43
CA ALA A 375 2.97 40.78 61.79
C ALA A 375 3.41 39.73 62.84
N ALA A 376 2.95 38.48 62.70
CA ALA A 376 3.31 37.40 63.61
C ALA A 376 4.80 37.04 63.54
N ARG A 377 5.40 37.02 62.34
CA ARG A 377 6.85 36.83 62.15
C ARG A 377 7.64 37.94 62.84
N ALA A 378 7.27 39.20 62.60
CA ALA A 378 7.93 40.35 63.21
C ALA A 378 7.85 40.32 64.75
N ALA A 379 6.71 39.91 65.31
CA ALA A 379 6.55 39.79 66.77
C ALA A 379 7.42 38.67 67.38
N VAL A 380 7.53 37.51 66.71
CA VAL A 380 8.41 36.41 67.14
C VAL A 380 9.88 36.81 67.06
N ASP A 381 10.29 37.46 65.95
CA ASP A 381 11.68 37.87 65.77
C ASP A 381 12.06 38.98 66.78
N ALA A 382 11.16 39.93 67.08
CA ALA A 382 11.36 40.93 68.14
C ALA A 382 11.53 40.29 69.53
N TYR A 383 10.76 39.23 69.84
CA TYR A 383 10.93 38.47 71.09
C TYR A 383 12.28 37.74 71.13
N GLN A 384 12.69 37.11 70.02
CA GLN A 384 13.99 36.43 69.89
C GLN A 384 15.16 37.39 70.12
N ASP A 385 15.12 38.56 69.49
CA ASP A 385 16.18 39.57 69.57
C ASP A 385 16.29 40.12 70.99
N ALA A 386 15.15 40.44 71.63
CA ALA A 386 15.12 40.87 73.01
C ALA A 386 15.64 39.79 73.97
N LEU A 387 15.26 38.51 73.78
CA LEU A 387 15.75 37.41 74.60
C LEU A 387 17.27 37.24 74.46
N THR A 388 17.78 37.35 73.24
CA THR A 388 19.22 37.23 72.95
C THR A 388 20.01 38.38 73.59
N ALA A 389 19.49 39.60 73.48
CA ALA A 389 20.10 40.79 74.10
C ALA A 389 20.10 40.70 75.64
N THR A 390 19.03 40.20 76.25
CA THR A 390 18.95 40.01 77.70
C THR A 390 19.90 38.92 78.19
N ILE A 391 20.00 37.78 77.48
CA ILE A 391 20.98 36.73 77.79
C ILE A 391 22.42 37.26 77.71
N ALA A 392 22.72 38.11 76.73
CA ALA A 392 24.04 38.72 76.58
C ALA A 392 24.37 39.77 77.66
N ARG A 393 23.35 40.32 78.34
CA ARG A 393 23.50 41.24 79.47
C ARG A 393 23.64 40.50 80.80
N ASP A 394 22.89 39.42 81.01
CA ASP A 394 22.97 38.57 82.22
C ASP A 394 24.24 37.71 82.27
N GLY A 395 24.90 37.48 81.13
CA GLY A 395 26.16 36.75 81.05
C GLY A 395 27.42 37.61 81.23
N ARG A 396 27.28 38.93 81.38
CA ARG A 396 28.36 39.84 81.81
C ARG A 396 28.18 40.17 83.28
#